data_AF-A0A937NH58-F1
#
_entry.id   AF-A0A937NH58-F1
#
_cell.length_a   1.000
_cell.length_b   1.000
_cell.length_c   1.000
_cell.angle_alpha   90.00
_cell.angle_beta   90.00
_cell.angle_gamma   90.00
#
_symmetry.space_group_name_H-M   'P 1'
#
loop_
_entity.id
_entity.type
_entity.pdbx_description
1 polymer ?
#
loop_
_entity_poly.entity_id
_entity_poly.type
_entity_poly.pdbx_seq_one_letter_code
_entity_poly.pdbx_strand_id
1 'polypeptide(L)'
;MQQMYQCPNCGAQVAFDTPSCPNCRTQLNWPTQQQSPPQYQQQYQPPPQYQQQYQQPQQPPKKQGMSNAVKGALVLFVIFIAIVASCAMCLMGDSKPQLADSADELELRVNNGMTLDKVYDAMTSELREHAIIYPAQNIVRQADGKWQFTAKEGGSPGDIDAPFQVLIFYPSPIGDPYYMIFFDNEKVFHHAWFEYDVATAIQKLLWTTETTD
;
A
#
# COMPACT_ATOMS: atom_id res chain seq x y z
N MET A 1 10.28 -23.95 -32.20
CA MET A 1 10.00 -22.52 -31.92
C MET A 1 10.85 -22.14 -30.72
N GLN A 2 11.93 -21.39 -30.90
CA GLN A 2 12.75 -20.91 -29.79
C GLN A 2 11.93 -19.83 -29.06
N GLN A 3 11.62 -20.05 -27.78
CA GLN A 3 11.00 -19.01 -26.96
C GLN A 3 12.05 -17.91 -26.76
N MET A 4 11.65 -16.66 -27.02
CA MET A 4 12.47 -15.49 -26.74
C MET A 4 11.90 -14.79 -25.52
N TYR A 5 12.77 -14.37 -24.62
CA TYR A 5 12.44 -13.63 -23.41
C TYR A 5 12.98 -12.21 -23.53
N GLN A 6 12.26 -11.24 -22.98
CA GLN A 6 12.70 -9.85 -22.99
C GLN A 6 13.42 -9.54 -21.68
N CYS A 7 14.69 -9.16 -21.76
CA CYS A 7 15.47 -8.81 -20.57
C CYS A 7 14.79 -7.63 -19.83
N PRO A 8 14.49 -7.77 -18.53
CA PRO A 8 13.81 -6.71 -17.77
C PRO A 8 14.67 -5.46 -17.56
N ASN A 9 16.00 -5.58 -17.68
CA ASN A 9 16.89 -4.45 -17.45
C ASN A 9 17.16 -3.60 -18.70
N CYS A 10 17.27 -4.23 -19.89
CA CYS A 10 17.62 -3.50 -21.12
C CYS A 10 16.62 -3.68 -22.28
N GLY A 11 15.59 -4.50 -22.12
CA GLY A 11 14.58 -4.73 -23.15
C GLY A 11 15.04 -5.57 -24.34
N ALA A 12 16.27 -6.09 -24.34
CA ALA A 12 16.79 -6.94 -25.41
C ALA A 12 16.09 -8.31 -25.43
N GLN A 13 15.84 -8.85 -26.62
CA GLN A 13 15.35 -10.21 -26.79
C GLN A 13 16.51 -11.20 -26.65
N VAL A 14 16.35 -12.16 -25.75
CA VAL A 14 17.34 -13.19 -25.43
C VAL A 14 16.71 -14.56 -25.56
N ALA A 15 17.50 -15.55 -25.96
CA ALA A 15 17.05 -16.94 -25.96
C ALA A 15 16.88 -17.40 -24.50
N PHE A 16 15.87 -18.23 -24.24
CA PHE A 16 15.80 -18.99 -22.99
C PHE A 16 17.08 -19.82 -22.80
N ASP A 17 17.50 -20.04 -21.54
CA ASP A 17 18.73 -20.72 -21.10
C ASP A 17 20.04 -19.91 -21.14
N THR A 18 20.04 -18.62 -21.47
CA THR A 18 21.24 -17.78 -21.30
C THR A 18 21.33 -17.25 -19.86
N PRO A 19 22.38 -17.56 -19.08
CA PRO A 19 22.46 -17.19 -17.65
C PRO A 19 22.58 -15.67 -17.43
N SER A 20 23.02 -14.92 -18.43
CA SER A 20 23.11 -13.47 -18.39
C SER A 20 22.75 -12.86 -19.74
N CYS A 21 22.20 -11.64 -19.69
CA CYS A 21 21.84 -10.90 -20.89
C CYS A 21 23.13 -10.44 -21.62
N PRO A 22 23.31 -10.73 -22.92
CA PRO A 22 24.51 -10.34 -23.66
C PRO A 22 24.66 -8.81 -23.82
N ASN A 23 23.55 -8.07 -23.73
CA ASN A 23 23.54 -6.62 -23.89
C ASN A 23 23.93 -5.87 -22.60
N CYS A 24 23.30 -6.19 -21.46
CA CYS A 24 23.51 -5.48 -20.19
C CYS A 24 24.21 -6.30 -19.10
N ARG A 25 24.58 -7.55 -19.38
CA ARG A 25 25.22 -8.51 -18.46
C ARG A 25 24.44 -8.85 -17.17
N THR A 26 23.19 -8.42 -17.06
CA THR A 26 22.32 -8.78 -15.93
C THR A 26 22.07 -10.28 -15.92
N GLN A 27 22.20 -10.90 -14.74
CA GLN A 27 21.88 -12.31 -14.56
C GLN A 27 20.37 -12.52 -14.76
N LEU A 28 20.02 -13.50 -15.58
CA LEU A 28 18.63 -13.84 -15.87
C LEU A 28 18.27 -15.06 -15.07
N ASN A 29 17.35 -14.89 -14.10
CA ASN A 29 16.81 -15.99 -13.33
C ASN A 29 15.64 -16.60 -14.11
N TRP A 30 15.90 -17.71 -14.79
CA TRP A 30 14.88 -18.45 -15.51
C TRP A 30 14.02 -19.23 -14.50
N PRO A 31 12.68 -19.15 -14.55
CA PRO A 31 11.87 -20.16 -13.90
C PRO A 31 12.20 -21.48 -14.58
N THR A 32 12.95 -22.35 -13.88
CA THR A 32 13.22 -23.70 -14.35
C THR A 32 11.90 -24.34 -14.74
N GLN A 33 11.80 -24.79 -15.99
CA GLN A 33 10.65 -25.55 -16.45
C GLN A 33 10.59 -26.88 -15.70
N GLN A 34 9.98 -26.87 -14.51
CA GLN A 34 9.48 -28.05 -13.86
C GLN A 34 8.33 -27.67 -12.92
N GLN A 35 7.22 -27.23 -13.51
CA GLN A 35 5.92 -27.28 -12.84
C GLN A 35 4.89 -27.91 -13.77
N SER A 36 4.48 -29.12 -13.37
CA SER A 36 3.25 -29.80 -13.76
C SER A 36 2.04 -28.85 -13.71
N PRO A 37 1.01 -29.04 -14.54
CA PRO A 37 -0.10 -28.10 -14.67
C PRO A 37 -0.87 -27.93 -13.33
N PRO A 38 -1.33 -26.71 -12.99
CA PRO A 38 -2.14 -26.49 -11.81
C PRO A 38 -3.52 -27.16 -11.97
N GLN A 39 -3.87 -28.02 -11.03
CA GLN A 39 -5.25 -28.48 -10.86
C GLN A 39 -6.12 -27.30 -10.44
N TYR A 40 -7.00 -26.87 -11.34
CA TYR A 40 -8.15 -26.06 -10.99
C TYR A 40 -9.12 -26.90 -10.14
N GLN A 41 -9.21 -26.64 -8.84
CA GLN A 41 -10.38 -27.02 -8.06
C GLN A 41 -11.48 -25.98 -8.28
N GLN A 42 -12.41 -26.29 -9.18
CA GLN A 42 -13.70 -25.61 -9.26
C GLN A 42 -14.50 -25.92 -8.00
N GLN A 43 -14.57 -24.96 -7.07
CA GLN A 43 -15.60 -24.99 -6.03
C GLN A 43 -16.85 -24.28 -6.57
N TYR A 44 -17.83 -25.09 -6.97
CA TYR A 44 -19.15 -24.64 -7.40
C TYR A 44 -19.81 -23.79 -6.30
N GLN A 45 -20.16 -22.56 -6.66
CA GLN A 45 -20.96 -21.64 -5.86
C GLN A 45 -22.41 -21.71 -6.38
N PRO A 46 -23.40 -22.19 -5.60
CA PRO A 46 -24.79 -22.21 -6.04
C PRO A 46 -25.43 -20.80 -6.01
N PRO A 47 -26.40 -20.51 -6.89
CA PRO A 47 -27.01 -19.18 -7.04
C PRO A 47 -27.96 -18.79 -5.89
N PRO A 48 -28.21 -17.48 -5.67
CA PRO A 48 -29.08 -17.00 -4.60
C PRO A 48 -30.56 -17.25 -4.92
N GLN A 49 -31.26 -17.92 -4.00
CA GLN A 49 -32.72 -17.98 -4.02
C GLN A 49 -33.32 -16.77 -3.29
N TYR A 50 -34.04 -15.96 -4.06
CA TYR A 50 -35.07 -15.06 -3.55
C TYR A 50 -36.29 -15.88 -3.10
N GLN A 51 -36.72 -15.73 -1.85
CA GLN A 51 -38.10 -16.04 -1.39
C GLN A 51 -38.52 -14.90 -0.46
N GLN A 52 -39.27 -13.91 -0.94
CA GLN A 52 -40.74 -13.86 -1.01
C GLN A 52 -41.42 -14.17 0.33
N GLN A 53 -41.53 -13.10 1.10
CA GLN A 53 -42.50 -12.82 2.14
C GLN A 53 -43.94 -13.07 1.63
N TYR A 54 -44.64 -14.04 2.23
CA TYR A 54 -46.10 -14.13 2.16
C TYR A 54 -46.73 -14.26 3.53
N GLN A 55 -47.83 -13.53 3.66
CA GLN A 55 -48.71 -13.43 4.80
C GLN A 55 -49.40 -14.75 5.17
N GLN A 56 -49.53 -14.88 6.48
CA GLN A 56 -50.24 -15.88 7.26
C GLN A 56 -51.76 -15.76 7.11
N PRO A 57 -52.49 -16.87 6.90
CA PRO A 57 -53.87 -17.02 7.34
C PRO A 57 -53.98 -17.91 8.60
N GLN A 58 -54.79 -17.46 9.55
CA GLN A 58 -55.25 -18.17 10.76
C GLN A 58 -56.17 -19.35 10.38
N GLN A 59 -56.16 -20.54 11.02
CA GLN A 59 -56.90 -20.99 12.23
C GLN A 59 -57.13 -22.55 12.10
N PRO A 60 -57.62 -23.39 13.07
CA PRO A 60 -57.86 -23.28 14.52
C PRO A 60 -57.38 -24.57 15.30
N PRO A 61 -57.88 -25.02 16.50
CA PRO A 61 -57.02 -25.54 17.59
C PRO A 61 -57.09 -27.06 17.83
N LYS A 62 -56.06 -27.64 18.47
CA LYS A 62 -56.23 -28.92 19.20
C LYS A 62 -55.35 -29.02 20.45
N LYS A 63 -56.02 -29.47 21.51
CA LYS A 63 -55.63 -29.52 22.92
C LYS A 63 -54.43 -30.45 23.19
N GLN A 64 -53.77 -30.14 24.32
CA GLN A 64 -53.62 -31.03 25.50
C GLN A 64 -52.17 -31.43 25.85
N GLY A 65 -51.71 -30.97 27.02
CA GLY A 65 -50.53 -31.51 27.70
C GLY A 65 -49.69 -30.46 28.42
N MET A 66 -50.19 -29.97 29.56
CA MET A 66 -49.44 -29.09 30.47
C MET A 66 -48.54 -29.95 31.37
N SER A 67 -47.25 -29.63 31.47
CA SER A 67 -46.45 -29.93 32.65
C SER A 67 -45.57 -28.73 33.02
N ASN A 68 -45.84 -28.19 34.20
CA ASN A 68 -45.22 -27.02 34.79
C ASN A 68 -43.94 -27.45 35.52
N ALA A 69 -42.76 -26.94 35.15
CA ALA A 69 -41.60 -26.81 36.06
C ALA A 69 -40.34 -26.16 35.42
N VAL A 70 -40.42 -24.98 34.80
CA VAL A 70 -39.19 -24.19 34.51
C VAL A 70 -39.50 -22.68 34.55
N LYS A 71 -39.75 -22.12 35.75
CA LYS A 71 -39.94 -20.66 35.95
C LYS A 71 -38.82 -19.99 36.75
N GLY A 72 -37.61 -20.56 36.74
CA GLY A 72 -36.42 -19.95 37.36
C GLY A 72 -35.22 -19.74 36.44
N ALA A 73 -35.13 -20.46 35.31
CA ALA A 73 -33.90 -20.51 34.51
C ALA A 73 -33.83 -19.49 33.36
N LEU A 74 -34.97 -18.94 32.90
CA LEU A 74 -35.01 -18.06 31.72
C LEU A 74 -34.48 -16.65 31.98
N VAL A 75 -34.64 -16.11 33.19
CA VAL A 75 -34.15 -14.75 33.53
C VAL A 75 -32.63 -14.72 33.62
N LEU A 76 -32.02 -15.74 34.23
CA LEU A 76 -30.56 -15.86 34.30
C LEU A 76 -29.94 -16.08 32.92
N PHE A 77 -30.59 -16.85 32.03
CA PHE A 77 -30.09 -17.07 30.67
C PHE A 77 -30.10 -15.79 29.83
N VAL A 78 -31.14 -14.96 29.93
CA VAL A 78 -31.20 -13.66 29.23
C VAL A 78 -30.17 -12.67 29.79
N ILE A 79 -29.98 -12.64 31.11
CA ILE A 79 -28.92 -11.81 31.73
C ILE A 79 -27.53 -12.31 31.32
N PHE A 80 -27.31 -13.63 31.25
CA PHE A 80 -26.03 -14.20 30.83
C PHE A 80 -25.74 -13.92 29.35
N ILE A 81 -26.74 -14.01 28.46
CA ILE A 81 -26.60 -13.60 27.06
C ILE A 81 -26.30 -12.10 26.95
N ALA A 82 -26.98 -11.25 27.74
CA ALA A 82 -26.72 -9.82 27.74
C ALA A 82 -25.30 -9.48 28.25
N ILE A 83 -24.82 -10.18 29.28
CA ILE A 83 -23.45 -10.03 29.80
C ILE A 83 -22.42 -10.55 28.79
N VAL A 84 -22.65 -11.71 28.16
CA VAL A 84 -21.75 -12.26 27.14
C VAL A 84 -21.73 -11.39 25.88
N ALA A 85 -22.86 -10.86 25.43
CA ALA A 85 -22.93 -9.91 24.32
C ALA A 85 -22.26 -8.57 24.67
N SER A 86 -22.43 -8.08 25.90
CA SER A 86 -21.76 -6.86 26.39
C SER A 86 -20.25 -7.07 26.54
N CYS A 87 -19.81 -8.23 27.03
CA CYS A 87 -18.39 -8.59 27.11
C CYS A 87 -17.78 -8.82 25.74
N ALA A 88 -18.52 -9.37 24.77
CA ALA A 88 -18.02 -9.56 23.40
C ALA A 88 -17.78 -8.22 22.68
N MET A 89 -18.58 -7.18 22.96
CA MET A 89 -18.35 -5.85 22.38
C MET A 89 -17.20 -5.10 23.05
N CYS A 90 -16.91 -5.34 24.33
CA CYS A 90 -15.77 -4.69 25.02
C CYS A 90 -14.39 -5.29 24.66
N LEU A 91 -14.33 -6.41 23.94
CA LEU A 91 -13.07 -7.06 23.52
C LEU A 91 -12.67 -6.75 22.07
N MET A 92 -13.41 -5.90 21.35
CA MET A 92 -12.91 -5.28 20.13
C MET A 92 -11.95 -4.16 20.53
N GLY A 93 -10.72 -4.53 20.85
CA GLY A 93 -9.66 -3.59 21.13
C GLY A 93 -9.52 -2.62 19.96
N ASP A 94 -9.69 -1.34 20.24
CA ASP A 94 -9.28 -0.23 19.39
C ASP A 94 -7.81 -0.45 19.02
N SER A 95 -7.58 -1.13 17.91
CA SER A 95 -6.27 -1.27 17.31
C SER A 95 -6.01 0.10 16.70
N LYS A 96 -5.53 1.04 17.52
CA LYS A 96 -5.09 2.35 17.03
C LYS A 96 -4.23 2.07 15.80
N PRO A 97 -4.47 2.75 14.67
CA PRO A 97 -3.65 2.55 13.49
C PRO A 97 -2.20 2.77 13.92
N GLN A 98 -1.39 1.72 13.79
CA GLN A 98 0.02 1.80 14.12
C GLN A 98 0.60 2.81 13.13
N LEU A 99 1.11 3.94 13.61
CA LEU A 99 1.79 4.93 12.79
C LEU A 99 3.22 4.44 12.55
N ALA A 100 3.81 4.74 11.40
CA ALA A 100 5.22 4.52 11.14
C ALA A 100 6.05 5.53 11.92
N ASP A 101 6.97 5.03 12.74
CA ASP A 101 7.95 5.82 13.48
C ASP A 101 9.31 5.93 12.78
N SER A 102 9.49 5.17 11.69
CA SER A 102 10.70 5.10 10.87
C SER A 102 10.37 5.10 9.38
N ALA A 103 11.37 5.45 8.55
CA ALA A 103 11.22 5.42 7.10
C ALA A 103 11.01 3.98 6.57
N ASP A 104 11.62 2.97 7.17
CA ASP A 104 11.42 1.56 6.84
C ASP A 104 9.97 1.12 7.05
N GLU A 105 9.37 1.48 8.18
CA GLU A 105 7.96 1.18 8.43
C GLU A 105 7.03 1.95 7.50
N LEU A 106 7.39 3.19 7.15
CA LEU A 106 6.61 4.02 6.24
C LEU A 106 6.63 3.43 4.82
N GLU A 107 7.77 2.91 4.35
CA GLU A 107 7.88 2.26 3.04
C GLU A 107 6.85 1.15 2.86
N LEU A 108 6.59 0.35 3.90
CA LEU A 108 5.61 -0.74 3.88
C LEU A 108 4.16 -0.25 3.76
N ARG A 109 3.91 1.03 4.05
CA ARG A 109 2.57 1.64 4.09
C ARG A 109 2.29 2.50 2.88
N VAL A 110 3.33 3.14 2.33
CA VAL A 110 3.23 3.99 1.14
C VAL A 110 2.93 3.14 -0.08
N ASN A 111 1.99 3.60 -0.89
CA ASN A 111 1.58 2.94 -2.13
C ASN A 111 1.37 3.99 -3.22
N ASN A 112 1.59 3.60 -4.47
CA ASN A 112 1.26 4.45 -5.62
C ASN A 112 -0.22 4.86 -5.59
N GLY A 113 -0.47 6.14 -5.85
CA GLY A 113 -1.79 6.78 -5.80
C GLY A 113 -2.18 7.34 -4.43
N MET A 114 -1.39 7.09 -3.37
CA MET A 114 -1.60 7.69 -2.06
C MET A 114 -1.41 9.20 -2.13
N THR A 115 -2.27 9.97 -1.44
CA THR A 115 -2.13 11.43 -1.37
C THR A 115 -1.07 11.83 -0.34
N LEU A 116 -0.52 13.04 -0.46
CA LEU A 116 0.42 13.58 0.53
C LEU A 116 -0.14 13.51 1.96
N ASP A 117 -1.40 13.92 2.16
CA ASP A 117 -2.07 13.85 3.47
C ASP A 117 -2.11 12.42 4.02
N LYS A 118 -2.38 11.42 3.18
CA LYS A 118 -2.43 10.02 3.63
C LYS A 118 -1.04 9.48 4.00
N VAL A 119 0.01 9.97 3.36
CA VAL A 119 1.39 9.66 3.75
C VAL A 119 1.68 10.27 5.12
N TYR A 120 1.31 11.53 5.35
CA TYR A 120 1.46 12.19 6.66
C TYR A 120 0.61 11.56 7.77
N ASP A 121 -0.60 11.10 7.46
CA ASP A 121 -1.47 10.37 8.38
C ASP A 121 -0.90 9.00 8.76
N ALA A 122 0.01 8.45 7.95
CA ALA A 122 0.71 7.21 8.25
C ALA A 122 1.95 7.41 9.13
N MET A 123 2.36 8.65 9.43
CA MET A 123 3.59 8.98 10.13
C MET A 123 3.35 9.46 11.58
N THR A 124 4.25 9.10 12.48
CA THR A 124 4.33 9.76 13.79
C THR A 124 4.76 11.23 13.66
N SER A 125 4.64 12.01 14.74
CA SER A 125 5.17 13.37 14.80
C SER A 125 6.69 13.39 14.65
N GLU A 126 7.38 12.44 15.27
CA GLU A 126 8.84 12.35 15.27
C GLU A 126 9.39 12.05 13.87
N LEU A 127 8.71 11.18 13.11
CA LEU A 127 9.10 10.88 11.74
C LEU A 127 8.85 12.08 10.81
N ARG A 128 7.78 12.87 11.06
CA ARG A 128 7.49 14.10 10.30
C ARG A 128 8.57 15.16 10.44
N GLU A 129 9.14 15.31 11.64
CA GLU A 129 10.19 16.30 11.89
C GLU A 129 11.50 16.00 11.14
N HIS A 130 11.69 14.74 10.69
CA HIS A 130 12.84 14.31 9.88
C HIS A 130 12.56 14.29 8.37
N ALA A 131 11.38 14.74 7.95
CA ALA A 131 10.98 14.76 6.55
C ALA A 131 10.89 16.20 6.01
N ILE A 132 11.46 16.45 4.83
CA ILE A 132 11.36 17.74 4.15
C ILE A 132 10.74 17.54 2.77
N ILE A 133 9.73 18.35 2.46
CA ILE A 133 9.09 18.36 1.15
C ILE A 133 9.72 19.42 0.25
N TYR A 134 10.10 19.00 -0.95
CA TYR A 134 10.68 19.84 -1.98
C TYR A 134 9.74 19.92 -3.20
N PRO A 135 9.35 21.13 -3.65
CA PRO A 135 8.71 21.30 -4.95
C PRO A 135 9.71 20.98 -6.07
N ALA A 136 9.26 20.24 -7.08
CA ALA A 136 10.09 19.82 -8.19
C ALA A 136 9.53 20.32 -9.52
N GLN A 137 9.86 21.57 -9.88
CA GLN A 137 9.47 22.14 -11.19
C GLN A 137 10.29 21.56 -12.37
N ASN A 138 11.31 20.77 -12.03
CA ASN A 138 12.40 20.33 -12.88
C ASN A 138 12.22 18.92 -13.43
N ILE A 139 11.17 18.22 -12.99
CA ILE A 139 10.90 16.84 -13.38
C ILE A 139 9.94 16.88 -14.56
N VAL A 140 10.36 16.33 -15.70
CA VAL A 140 9.53 16.23 -16.90
C VAL A 140 9.47 14.77 -17.31
N ARG A 141 8.25 14.26 -17.51
CA ARG A 141 8.06 12.95 -18.15
C ARG A 141 8.18 13.11 -19.66
N GLN A 142 9.18 12.47 -20.25
CA GLN A 142 9.40 12.47 -21.69
C GLN A 142 8.39 11.57 -22.40
N ALA A 143 8.21 11.80 -23.71
CA ALA A 143 7.27 11.04 -24.54
C ALA A 143 7.60 9.53 -24.62
N ASP A 144 8.87 9.16 -24.39
CA ASP A 144 9.31 7.76 -24.33
C ASP A 144 9.07 7.10 -22.95
N GLY A 145 8.43 7.82 -22.03
CA GLY A 145 8.12 7.36 -20.69
C GLY A 145 9.27 7.52 -19.68
N LYS A 146 10.45 8.00 -20.11
CA LYS A 146 11.56 8.28 -19.20
C LYS A 146 11.35 9.59 -18.46
N TRP A 147 11.97 9.68 -17.30
CA TRP A 147 11.99 10.90 -16.51
C TRP A 147 13.26 11.67 -16.81
N GLN A 148 13.09 12.96 -17.12
CA GLN A 148 14.20 13.88 -17.27
C GLN A 148 14.14 14.90 -16.14
N PHE A 149 15.28 15.07 -15.49
CA PHE A 149 15.52 16.19 -14.61
C PHE A 149 16.19 17.27 -15.44
N THR A 150 15.49 18.39 -15.68
CA THR A 150 16.13 19.58 -16.24
C THR A 150 16.60 20.45 -15.08
N ALA A 151 17.89 20.77 -15.03
CA ALA A 151 18.37 21.79 -14.09
C ALA A 151 17.70 23.13 -14.46
N LYS A 152 16.66 23.47 -13.71
CA LYS A 152 15.95 24.74 -13.69
C LYS A 152 15.80 25.13 -12.22
N GLU A 153 15.42 26.35 -11.90
CA GLU A 153 15.16 26.69 -10.50
C GLU A 153 13.98 25.85 -9.96
N GLY A 154 14.18 25.24 -8.80
CA GLY A 154 13.11 24.64 -8.01
C GLY A 154 12.33 25.70 -7.23
N GLY A 155 11.29 25.28 -6.50
CA GLY A 155 10.69 26.14 -5.47
C GLY A 155 11.44 26.03 -4.13
N SER A 156 10.99 26.78 -3.12
CA SER A 156 11.53 26.67 -1.76
C SER A 156 10.93 25.44 -1.05
N PRO A 157 11.62 24.79 -0.10
CA PRO A 157 11.01 23.76 0.72
C PRO A 157 9.82 24.29 1.48
N GLY A 158 8.80 23.45 1.55
CA GLY A 158 7.50 23.83 2.08
C GLY A 158 6.56 24.45 1.03
N ASP A 159 7.05 24.85 -0.16
CA ASP A 159 6.15 25.21 -1.25
C ASP A 159 5.49 23.94 -1.82
N ILE A 160 4.18 24.00 -2.03
CA ILE A 160 3.38 22.91 -2.61
C ILE A 160 2.88 23.20 -4.03
N ASP A 161 3.13 24.41 -4.53
CA ASP A 161 2.63 24.91 -5.83
C ASP A 161 3.46 24.39 -7.03
N ALA A 162 3.81 23.10 -7.01
CA ALA A 162 4.50 22.43 -8.10
C ALA A 162 3.76 21.13 -8.47
N PRO A 163 3.67 20.80 -9.77
CA PRO A 163 3.03 19.56 -10.21
C PRO A 163 3.76 18.32 -9.69
N PHE A 164 5.06 18.42 -9.44
CA PHE A 164 5.82 17.37 -8.79
C PHE A 164 6.36 17.84 -7.45
N GLN A 165 6.37 16.94 -6.47
CA GLN A 165 6.93 17.17 -5.14
C GLN A 165 7.74 15.94 -4.72
N VAL A 166 8.76 16.13 -3.89
CA VAL A 166 9.56 15.04 -3.35
C VAL A 166 9.65 15.21 -1.85
N LEU A 167 9.14 14.23 -1.10
CA LEU A 167 9.31 14.14 0.34
C LEU A 167 10.56 13.32 0.63
N ILE A 168 11.53 13.92 1.31
CA ILE A 168 12.84 13.33 1.59
C ILE A 168 12.97 13.09 3.09
N PHE A 169 13.33 11.87 3.47
CA PHE A 169 13.64 11.48 4.84
C PHE A 169 15.16 11.43 5.02
N TYR A 170 15.68 12.22 5.96
CA TYR A 170 17.12 12.28 6.21
C TYR A 170 17.54 11.12 7.09
N PRO A 171 18.54 10.34 6.66
CA PRO A 171 19.09 9.30 7.51
C PRO A 171 19.85 9.89 8.70
N SER A 172 19.85 9.12 9.79
CA SER A 172 20.70 9.36 10.96
C SER A 172 21.22 7.99 11.39
N PRO A 173 22.51 7.65 11.13
CA PRO A 173 23.66 8.51 10.84
C PRO A 173 23.79 9.03 9.39
N ILE A 174 24.64 10.06 9.22
CA ILE A 174 25.06 10.58 7.91
C ILE A 174 25.79 9.48 7.13
N GLY A 175 25.44 9.31 5.86
CA GLY A 175 26.05 8.34 4.94
C GLY A 175 25.14 7.18 4.57
N ASP A 176 24.06 6.97 5.34
CA ASP A 176 23.05 5.96 5.01
C ASP A 176 22.17 6.41 3.82
N PRO A 177 21.41 5.47 3.21
CA PRO A 177 20.47 5.79 2.15
C PRO A 177 19.33 6.70 2.60
N TYR A 178 18.82 7.52 1.67
CA TYR A 178 17.66 8.37 1.86
C TYR A 178 16.43 7.65 1.35
N TYR A 179 15.35 7.66 2.12
CA TYR A 179 14.04 7.29 1.61
C TYR A 179 13.39 8.52 0.97
N MET A 180 12.93 8.39 -0.27
CA MET A 180 12.28 9.47 -1.00
C MET A 180 10.94 9.01 -1.57
N ILE A 181 9.93 9.87 -1.46
CA ILE A 181 8.60 9.68 -2.02
C ILE A 181 8.34 10.78 -3.04
N PHE A 182 8.00 10.39 -4.27
CA PHE A 182 7.75 11.31 -5.37
C PHE A 182 6.25 11.40 -5.65
N PHE A 183 5.77 12.64 -5.71
CA PHE A 183 4.38 12.97 -5.97
C PHE A 183 4.23 13.64 -7.34
N ASP A 184 3.15 13.30 -8.03
CA ASP A 184 2.67 13.92 -9.27
C ASP A 184 1.22 14.32 -9.03
N ASN A 185 0.93 15.62 -9.04
CA ASN A 185 -0.35 16.20 -8.67
C ASN A 185 -0.86 15.63 -7.33
N GLU A 186 -0.04 15.79 -6.28
CA GLU A 186 -0.28 15.37 -4.89
C GLU A 186 -0.41 13.85 -4.66
N LYS A 187 -0.19 13.02 -5.69
CA LYS A 187 -0.29 11.57 -5.59
C LYS A 187 1.06 10.90 -5.76
N VAL A 188 1.36 9.94 -4.89
CA VAL A 188 2.56 9.11 -5.00
C VAL A 188 2.56 8.41 -6.36
N PHE A 189 3.59 8.62 -7.16
CA PHE A 189 3.81 7.84 -8.38
C PHE A 189 5.04 6.93 -8.27
N HIS A 190 5.94 7.24 -7.33
CA HIS A 190 7.12 6.44 -7.05
C HIS A 190 7.63 6.69 -5.62
N HIS A 191 8.30 5.69 -5.04
CA HIS A 191 9.07 5.83 -3.81
C HIS A 191 10.19 4.79 -3.82
N ALA A 192 11.34 5.15 -3.26
CA ALA A 192 12.50 4.26 -3.21
C ALA A 192 13.55 4.76 -2.21
N TRP A 193 14.45 3.87 -1.86
CA TRP A 193 15.70 4.19 -1.20
C TRP A 193 16.77 4.60 -2.22
N PHE A 194 17.51 5.66 -1.92
CA PHE A 194 18.62 6.15 -2.73
C PHE A 194 19.89 6.20 -1.90
N GLU A 195 20.96 5.62 -2.43
CA GLU A 195 22.31 5.75 -1.84
C GLU A 195 22.67 7.23 -1.62
N TYR A 196 23.46 7.50 -0.58
CA TYR A 196 23.79 8.85 -0.11
C TYR A 196 24.24 9.81 -1.22
N ASP A 197 25.15 9.38 -2.10
CA ASP A 197 25.67 10.21 -3.19
C ASP A 197 24.60 10.56 -4.23
N VAL A 198 23.73 9.60 -4.55
CA VAL A 198 22.62 9.78 -5.50
C VAL A 198 21.56 10.69 -4.90
N ALA A 199 21.21 10.45 -3.64
CA ALA A 199 20.26 11.26 -2.90
C ALA A 199 20.71 12.73 -2.80
N THR A 200 21.98 12.96 -2.50
CA THR A 200 22.58 14.30 -2.43
C THR A 200 22.55 14.98 -3.80
N ALA A 201 22.81 14.25 -4.89
CA ALA A 201 22.71 14.79 -6.24
C ALA A 201 21.25 15.18 -6.58
N ILE A 202 20.27 14.35 -6.23
CA ILE A 202 18.85 14.66 -6.41
C ILE A 202 18.48 15.91 -5.60
N GLN A 203 18.89 16.01 -4.34
CA GLN A 203 18.58 17.17 -3.49
C GLN A 203 19.10 18.48 -4.10
N LYS A 204 20.31 18.48 -4.66
CA LYS A 204 20.89 19.64 -5.37
C LYS A 204 20.12 20.04 -6.63
N LEU A 205 19.37 19.12 -7.23
CA LEU A 205 18.51 19.41 -8.38
C LEU A 205 17.13 19.90 -7.96
N LEU A 206 16.72 19.59 -6.72
CA LEU A 206 15.45 20.01 -6.14
C LEU A 206 15.52 21.39 -5.48
N TRP A 207 16.68 21.76 -4.95
CA TRP A 207 16.93 23.07 -4.31
C TRP A 207 18.09 23.79 -5.01
N THR A 208 17.93 25.08 -5.32
CA THR A 208 19.02 25.99 -5.70
C THR A 208 19.26 27.03 -4.59
N THR A 209 20.44 27.02 -3.96
CA THR A 209 20.87 28.12 -3.08
C THR A 209 21.35 29.27 -3.97
N GLU A 210 20.45 29.98 -4.64
CA GLU A 210 20.78 31.33 -5.12
C GLU A 210 20.49 32.31 -3.98
N THR A 211 21.46 32.47 -3.09
CA THR A 211 21.69 33.80 -2.52
C THR A 211 22.36 34.60 -3.63
N THR A 212 21.57 35.29 -4.45
CA THR A 212 22.03 36.49 -5.16
C THR A 212 22.51 37.49 -4.10
N ASP A 213 23.82 37.54 -3.89
CA ASP A 213 24.49 38.72 -3.32
C ASP A 213 24.57 39.84 -4.38
#